data_AF-A0A2P4EXD4-F1
#
_entry.id   AF-A0A2P4EXD4-F1
#
_cell.length_a   1.000
_cell.length_b   1.000
_cell.length_c   1.000
_cell.angle_alpha   90.00
_cell.angle_beta   90.00
_cell.angle_gamma   90.00
#
_symmetry.space_group_name_H-M   'P 1'
#
loop_
_entity.id
_entity.type
_entity.pdbx_description
1 polymer ?
#
loop_
_entity_poly.entity_id
_entity_poly.type
_entity_poly.pdbx_seq_one_letter_code
_entity_poly.pdbx_strand_id
1 'polypeptide(L)'
;MAGKLAWIVLFFLLAGGAQAQAMFAGWDAFCGIRVIVTPNPQMASAAMDAQGPVIYADPGIMANWTMSRVFTLAHECGHHRSGHVTPQGMWFRTQQFWATRAQELEADCWAAAALSQTREYADLNRTIHQFASQGPLMQGNYPSGLERAQTVARCAGVPFDFTPYLPASACATPIGACHLAAPLPRNAACFCPSPTGPVNGVAR
;
A
#
# COMPACT_ATOMS: atom_id res chain seq x y z
N MET A 1 9.48 58.68 -36.57
CA MET A 1 8.53 57.87 -35.76
C MET A 1 8.88 56.40 -36.00
N ALA A 2 9.67 55.80 -35.11
CA ALA A 2 10.16 54.42 -35.26
C ALA A 2 9.79 53.64 -33.99
N GLY A 3 9.01 52.58 -34.17
CA GLY A 3 8.41 51.78 -33.12
C GLY A 3 9.42 50.91 -32.38
N LYS A 4 9.30 50.88 -31.05
CA LYS A 4 10.02 49.94 -30.19
C LYS A 4 9.18 48.67 -30.04
N LEU A 5 9.60 47.59 -30.70
CA LEU A 5 9.14 46.23 -30.41
C LEU A 5 9.73 45.78 -29.07
N ALA A 6 8.86 45.65 -28.07
CA ALA A 6 9.22 45.06 -26.79
C ALA A 6 9.24 43.53 -26.92
N TRP A 7 10.43 42.95 -26.75
CA TRP A 7 10.61 41.51 -26.60
C TRP A 7 10.17 41.09 -25.20
N ILE A 8 8.96 40.54 -25.07
CA ILE A 8 8.57 39.79 -23.88
C ILE A 8 9.11 38.36 -24.07
N VAL A 9 10.25 38.08 -23.44
CA VAL A 9 10.80 36.72 -23.35
C VAL A 9 9.97 35.95 -22.32
N LEU A 10 9.19 34.98 -22.80
CA LEU A 10 8.35 34.09 -22.00
C LEU A 10 9.24 33.04 -21.30
N PHE A 11 9.64 33.31 -20.05
CA PHE A 11 10.32 32.34 -19.18
C PHE A 11 9.28 31.47 -18.46
N PHE A 12 8.80 30.38 -19.08
CA PHE A 12 7.76 29.55 -18.44
C PHE A 12 7.87 28.02 -18.65
N LEU A 13 9.06 27.44 -18.87
CA LEU A 13 9.15 26.01 -19.23
C LEU A 13 10.20 25.14 -18.52
N LEU A 14 10.68 25.49 -17.31
CA LEU A 14 11.67 24.64 -16.60
C LEU A 14 11.29 24.19 -15.16
N ALA A 15 10.09 24.47 -14.66
CA ALA A 15 9.74 24.17 -13.27
C ALA A 15 9.23 22.74 -13.00
N GLY A 16 8.87 21.96 -14.03
CA GLY A 16 8.19 20.67 -13.84
C GLY A 16 9.06 19.56 -13.25
N GLY A 17 10.35 19.50 -13.60
CA GLY A 17 11.24 18.42 -13.15
C GLY A 17 11.65 18.51 -11.67
N ALA A 18 11.88 19.73 -11.17
CA ALA A 18 12.38 19.94 -9.82
C ALA A 18 11.35 19.55 -8.73
N GLN A 19 10.05 19.69 -9.01
CA GLN A 19 9.00 19.33 -8.06
C GLN A 19 8.86 17.82 -7.87
N ALA A 20 9.06 17.04 -8.95
CA ALA A 20 8.98 15.58 -8.90
C ALA A 20 10.12 14.94 -8.09
N GLN A 21 11.30 15.55 -8.03
CA GLN A 21 12.41 15.05 -7.21
C GLN A 21 12.28 15.48 -5.73
N ALA A 22 11.67 16.63 -5.46
CA ALA A 22 11.50 17.14 -4.09
C ALA A 22 10.68 16.19 -3.20
N MET A 23 9.71 15.45 -3.76
CA MET A 23 8.90 14.50 -2.98
C MET A 23 9.67 13.26 -2.48
N PHE A 24 10.84 12.99 -3.06
CA PHE A 24 11.69 11.85 -2.70
C PHE A 24 12.94 12.24 -1.91
N ALA A 25 13.11 13.53 -1.61
CA ALA A 25 14.25 14.01 -0.86
C ALA A 25 14.33 13.34 0.53
N GLY A 26 15.53 12.84 0.88
CA GLY A 26 15.81 12.22 2.17
C GLY A 26 15.50 10.72 2.28
N TRP A 27 14.87 10.11 1.27
CA TRP A 27 14.61 8.66 1.28
C TRP A 27 15.87 7.83 1.12
N ASP A 28 16.86 8.37 0.41
CA ASP A 28 18.20 7.79 0.32
C ASP A 28 18.87 7.69 1.70
N ALA A 29 18.75 8.74 2.51
CA ALA A 29 19.24 8.74 3.88
C ALA A 29 18.41 7.84 4.81
N PHE A 30 17.08 7.86 4.69
CA PHE A 30 16.19 7.00 5.49
C PHE A 30 16.49 5.51 5.26
N CYS A 31 16.68 5.11 3.99
CA CYS A 31 16.91 3.71 3.64
C CYS A 31 18.38 3.29 3.71
N GLY A 32 19.30 4.24 3.53
CA GLY A 32 20.71 3.98 3.25
C GLY A 32 20.93 3.40 1.84
N ILE A 33 20.00 3.65 0.92
CA ILE A 33 19.92 3.03 -0.41
C ILE A 33 19.60 4.11 -1.44
N ARG A 34 20.22 4.05 -2.61
CA ARG A 34 19.95 5.02 -3.68
C ARG A 34 18.50 4.95 -4.14
N VAL A 35 17.83 6.09 -4.22
CA VAL A 35 16.50 6.22 -4.81
C VAL A 35 16.60 6.96 -6.12
N ILE A 36 16.15 6.33 -7.21
CA ILE A 36 16.15 6.90 -8.55
C ILE A 36 14.71 7.16 -8.98
N VAL A 37 14.42 8.42 -9.30
CA VAL A 37 13.12 8.86 -9.78
C VAL A 37 13.02 8.57 -11.27
N THR A 38 12.17 7.61 -11.66
CA THR A 38 12.02 7.15 -13.05
C THR A 38 10.65 6.49 -13.22
N PRO A 39 10.05 6.47 -14.42
CA PRO A 39 8.82 5.73 -14.65
C PRO A 39 8.92 4.28 -14.19
N ASN A 40 7.94 3.82 -13.43
CA ASN A 40 7.88 2.48 -12.86
C ASN A 40 6.41 2.04 -12.73
N PRO A 41 5.95 1.04 -13.50
CA PRO A 41 4.55 0.61 -13.49
C PRO A 41 4.10 0.00 -12.16
N GLN A 42 5.04 -0.38 -11.28
CA GLN A 42 4.75 -0.89 -9.94
C GLN A 42 4.69 0.23 -8.88
N MET A 43 4.71 1.50 -9.30
CA MET A 43 4.86 2.69 -8.46
C MET A 43 6.25 2.83 -7.84
N ALA A 44 6.74 1.80 -7.17
CA ALA A 44 8.12 1.70 -6.73
C ALA A 44 8.59 0.24 -6.81
N SER A 45 9.91 0.03 -6.90
CA SER A 45 10.49 -1.31 -6.81
C SER A 45 11.91 -1.29 -6.25
N ALA A 46 12.19 -2.21 -5.35
CA ALA A 46 13.52 -2.57 -4.91
C ALA A 46 14.22 -3.46 -5.95
N ALA A 47 15.46 -3.11 -6.31
CA ALA A 47 16.25 -3.85 -7.29
C ALA A 47 17.75 -3.79 -6.99
N MET A 48 18.51 -4.65 -7.67
CA MET A 48 19.98 -4.58 -7.71
C MET A 48 20.39 -4.15 -9.12
N ASP A 49 21.10 -3.03 -9.24
CA ASP A 49 21.71 -2.57 -10.50
C ASP A 49 23.25 -2.78 -10.48
N ALA A 50 23.93 -2.33 -11.54
CA ALA A 50 25.39 -2.46 -11.65
C ALA A 50 26.16 -1.70 -10.56
N GLN A 51 25.54 -0.70 -9.92
CA GLN A 51 26.08 0.10 -8.84
C GLN A 51 25.60 -0.38 -7.46
N GLY A 52 24.82 -1.47 -7.39
CA GLY A 52 24.35 -2.10 -6.15
C GLY A 52 22.86 -1.89 -5.85
N PRO A 53 22.47 -1.87 -4.56
CA PRO A 53 21.08 -1.68 -4.14
C PRO A 53 20.49 -0.36 -4.64
N VAL A 54 19.30 -0.43 -5.23
CA VAL A 54 18.57 0.73 -5.76
C VAL A 54 17.06 0.58 -5.56
N ILE A 55 16.37 1.71 -5.39
CA ILE A 55 14.91 1.80 -5.44
C ILE A 55 14.54 2.69 -6.61
N TYR A 56 13.71 2.18 -7.53
CA TYR A 56 13.14 2.97 -8.62
C TYR A 56 11.75 3.45 -8.23
N ALA A 57 11.50 4.76 -8.21
CA ALA A 57 10.23 5.34 -7.80
C ALA A 57 9.61 6.21 -8.90
N ASP A 58 8.34 5.96 -9.22
CA ASP A 58 7.59 6.69 -10.25
C ASP A 58 6.96 7.96 -9.67
N PRO A 59 7.43 9.16 -10.06
CA PRO A 59 6.86 10.41 -9.57
C PRO A 59 5.42 10.63 -10.06
N GLY A 60 5.06 10.14 -11.24
CA GLY A 60 3.75 10.34 -11.85
C GLY A 60 2.67 9.55 -11.14
N ILE A 61 2.93 8.28 -10.83
CA ILE A 61 2.00 7.43 -10.07
C ILE A 61 1.91 7.91 -8.61
N MET A 62 3.04 8.30 -8.01
CA MET A 62 3.07 8.75 -6.61
C MET A 62 2.56 10.19 -6.39
N ALA A 63 2.49 11.03 -7.43
CA ALA A 63 2.00 12.41 -7.33
C ALA A 63 0.51 12.51 -7.05
N ASN A 64 -0.26 11.51 -7.50
CA ASN A 64 -1.70 11.55 -7.47
C ASN A 64 -2.19 10.29 -6.79
N TRP A 65 -2.21 10.15 -5.44
CA TRP A 65 -2.85 8.93 -4.91
C TRP A 65 -3.36 8.83 -3.47
N THR A 66 -4.22 7.82 -3.39
CA THR A 66 -4.93 7.22 -2.27
C THR A 66 -4.07 6.25 -1.44
N MET A 67 -2.96 5.75 -2.00
CA MET A 67 -1.93 4.96 -1.28
C MET A 67 -0.89 5.85 -0.61
N SER A 68 -0.38 5.42 0.56
CA SER A 68 0.72 6.12 1.23
C SER A 68 2.03 5.94 0.46
N ARG A 69 2.51 7.00 -0.20
CA ARG A 69 3.86 7.05 -0.78
C ARG A 69 4.95 6.76 0.26
N VAL A 70 4.73 7.20 1.49
CA VAL A 70 5.67 7.05 2.61
C VAL A 70 5.80 5.57 2.95
N PHE A 71 4.68 4.87 3.08
CA PHE A 71 4.70 3.43 3.31
C PHE A 71 5.30 2.67 2.13
N THR A 72 4.94 3.01 0.88
CA THR A 72 5.48 2.33 -0.31
C THR A 72 7.00 2.41 -0.37
N LEU A 73 7.60 3.59 -0.15
CA LEU A 73 9.06 3.71 -0.19
C LEU A 73 9.72 2.96 0.97
N ALA A 74 9.15 3.05 2.18
CA ALA A 74 9.65 2.28 3.33
C ALA A 74 9.55 0.76 3.09
N HIS A 75 8.51 0.30 2.41
CA HIS A 75 8.33 -1.11 2.03
C HIS A 75 9.45 -1.59 1.10
N GLU A 76 9.81 -0.81 0.07
CA GLU A 76 10.94 -1.15 -0.80
C GLU A 76 12.27 -1.20 -0.02
N CYS A 77 12.41 -0.38 1.01
CA CYS A 77 13.58 -0.43 1.89
C CYS A 77 13.58 -1.70 2.75
N GLY A 78 12.41 -2.17 3.18
CA GLY A 78 12.23 -3.48 3.83
C GLY A 78 12.72 -4.64 2.95
N HIS A 79 12.38 -4.63 1.66
CA HIS A 79 12.88 -5.64 0.72
C HIS A 79 14.40 -5.73 0.66
N HIS A 80 15.08 -4.59 0.68
CA HIS A 80 16.55 -4.56 0.72
C HIS A 80 17.11 -4.99 2.07
N ARG A 81 16.54 -4.50 3.17
CA ARG A 81 17.02 -4.78 4.53
C ARG A 81 16.92 -6.25 4.91
N SER A 82 15.90 -6.94 4.39
CA SER A 82 15.72 -8.38 4.55
C SER A 82 16.38 -9.22 3.44
N GLY A 83 17.12 -8.59 2.51
CA GLY A 83 17.83 -9.29 1.45
C GLY A 83 16.94 -9.95 0.41
N HIS A 84 15.67 -9.54 0.28
CA HIS A 84 14.70 -10.13 -0.65
C HIS A 84 15.12 -9.98 -2.12
N VAL A 85 15.86 -8.92 -2.45
CA VAL A 85 16.34 -8.64 -3.81
C VAL A 85 17.74 -9.19 -4.10
N THR A 86 18.36 -9.86 -3.13
CA THR A 86 19.63 -10.58 -3.37
C THR A 86 19.40 -11.80 -4.25
N PRO A 87 20.44 -12.37 -4.91
CA PRO A 87 20.30 -13.61 -5.66
C PRO A 87 19.67 -14.75 -4.85
N GLN A 88 20.03 -14.86 -3.57
CA GLN A 88 19.47 -15.86 -2.64
C GLN A 88 18.00 -15.56 -2.31
N GLY A 89 17.66 -14.30 -2.05
CA GLY A 89 16.27 -13.88 -1.80
C GLY A 89 15.36 -14.12 -3.01
N MET A 90 15.84 -13.80 -4.21
CA MET A 90 15.12 -14.05 -5.46
C MET A 90 15.02 -15.54 -5.78
N TRP A 91 16.08 -16.31 -5.54
CA TRP A 91 16.03 -17.78 -5.65
C TRP A 91 14.95 -18.34 -4.72
N PHE A 92 14.94 -17.93 -3.44
CA PHE A 92 13.93 -18.37 -2.49
C PHE A 92 12.50 -18.01 -2.95
N ARG A 93 12.28 -16.77 -3.42
CA ARG A 93 10.99 -16.30 -3.97
C ARG A 93 10.49 -17.17 -5.12
N THR A 94 11.40 -17.65 -5.98
CA THR A 94 11.05 -18.45 -7.16
C THR A 94 10.88 -19.94 -6.87
N GLN A 95 11.57 -20.48 -5.87
CA GLN A 95 11.52 -21.91 -5.56
C GLN A 95 10.38 -22.30 -4.61
N GLN A 96 9.89 -21.37 -3.79
CA GLN A 96 8.90 -21.67 -2.76
C GLN A 96 7.59 -20.92 -3.05
N PHE A 97 6.48 -21.65 -3.23
CA PHE A 97 5.18 -21.04 -3.59
C PHE A 97 4.70 -19.98 -2.58
N TRP A 98 5.11 -20.11 -1.31
CA TRP A 98 4.75 -19.21 -0.21
C TRP A 98 5.76 -18.08 0.04
N ALA A 99 6.93 -18.11 -0.61
CA ALA A 99 8.01 -17.16 -0.32
C ALA A 99 7.66 -15.73 -0.70
N THR A 100 6.89 -15.52 -1.77
CA THR A 100 6.37 -14.16 -2.10
C THR A 100 5.61 -13.61 -0.91
N ARG A 101 4.57 -14.32 -0.44
CA ARG A 101 3.80 -13.92 0.74
C ARG A 101 4.68 -13.60 1.96
N ALA A 102 5.64 -14.46 2.29
CA ALA A 102 6.53 -14.24 3.42
C ALA A 102 7.37 -12.96 3.27
N GLN A 103 7.98 -12.74 2.09
CA GLN A 103 8.82 -11.58 1.83
C GLN A 103 8.02 -10.27 1.85
N GLU A 104 6.81 -10.26 1.28
CA GLU A 104 5.95 -9.06 1.28
C GLU A 104 5.55 -8.66 2.72
N LEU A 105 5.19 -9.64 3.56
CA LEU A 105 4.81 -9.38 4.95
C LEU A 105 6.00 -8.98 5.82
N GLU A 106 7.17 -9.53 5.54
CA GLU A 106 8.40 -9.11 6.21
C GLU A 106 8.78 -7.67 5.83
N ALA A 107 8.68 -7.30 4.55
CA ALA A 107 8.89 -5.93 4.08
C ALA A 107 7.86 -4.95 4.68
N ASP A 108 6.57 -5.34 4.74
CA ASP A 108 5.51 -4.56 5.41
C ASP A 108 5.82 -4.34 6.89
N CYS A 109 6.28 -5.38 7.59
CA CYS A 109 6.60 -5.31 9.01
C CYS A 109 7.80 -4.38 9.27
N TRP A 110 8.85 -4.49 8.47
CA TRP A 110 10.01 -3.61 8.57
C TRP A 110 9.61 -2.15 8.34
N ALA A 111 8.84 -1.87 7.27
CA ALA A 111 8.35 -0.54 6.95
C ALA A 111 7.50 0.04 8.08
N ALA A 112 6.58 -0.76 8.62
CA ALA A 112 5.70 -0.36 9.71
C ALA A 112 6.48 0.01 10.97
N ALA A 113 7.48 -0.81 11.34
CA ALA A 113 8.32 -0.56 12.50
C ALA A 113 9.20 0.70 12.32
N ALA A 114 9.81 0.87 11.15
CA ALA A 114 10.65 2.04 10.84
C ALA A 114 9.84 3.35 10.87
N LEU A 115 8.66 3.34 10.25
CA LEU A 115 7.76 4.51 10.23
C LEU A 115 7.16 4.82 11.62
N SER A 116 6.95 3.80 12.46
CA SER A 116 6.53 4.02 13.85
C SER A 116 7.62 4.74 14.66
N GLN A 117 8.90 4.42 14.44
CA GLN A 117 10.02 5.09 15.10
C GLN A 117 10.14 6.57 14.72
N THR A 118 9.78 6.93 13.47
CA THR A 118 9.74 8.32 12.99
C THR A 118 8.39 9.00 13.23
N ARG A 119 7.46 8.34 13.93
CA ARG A 119 6.13 8.85 14.32
C ARG A 119 5.20 9.17 13.14
N GLU A 120 5.34 8.45 12.02
CA GLU A 120 4.50 8.58 10.83
C GLU A 120 3.14 7.87 10.97
N TYR A 121 2.47 8.07 12.13
CA TYR A 121 1.25 7.34 12.50
C TYR A 121 0.06 7.62 11.58
N ALA A 122 -0.02 8.82 10.99
CA ALA A 122 -1.09 9.17 10.07
C ALA A 122 -1.01 8.33 8.77
N ASP A 123 0.21 8.15 8.24
CA ASP A 123 0.47 7.29 7.08
C ASP A 123 0.26 5.82 7.42
N LEU A 124 0.74 5.36 8.59
CA LEU A 124 0.48 4.01 9.06
C LEU A 124 -1.02 3.70 9.15
N ASN A 125 -1.80 4.58 9.78
CA ASN A 125 -3.25 4.38 9.92
C ASN A 125 -3.94 4.32 8.55
N ARG A 126 -3.57 5.22 7.62
CA ARG A 126 -4.07 5.21 6.25
C ARG A 126 -3.76 3.88 5.56
N THR A 127 -2.52 3.41 5.63
CA THR A 127 -2.08 2.15 5.02
C THR A 127 -2.85 0.96 5.58
N ILE A 128 -3.03 0.90 6.91
CA ILE A 128 -3.78 -0.19 7.56
C ILE A 128 -5.23 -0.21 7.04
N HIS A 129 -5.92 0.92 7.03
CA HIS A 129 -7.29 1.00 6.49
C HIS A 129 -7.36 0.57 5.03
N GLN A 130 -6.39 1.02 4.23
CA GLN A 130 -6.38 0.75 2.81
C GLN A 130 -6.12 -0.74 2.51
N PHE A 131 -5.15 -1.36 3.17
CA PHE A 131 -4.93 -2.79 3.06
C PHE A 131 -6.14 -3.58 3.57
N ALA A 132 -6.71 -3.20 4.71
CA ALA A 132 -7.88 -3.87 5.25
C ALA A 132 -9.08 -3.83 4.29
N SER A 133 -9.25 -2.74 3.53
CA SER A 133 -10.32 -2.61 2.52
C SER A 133 -10.18 -3.55 1.32
N GLN A 134 -9.00 -4.11 1.06
CA GLN A 134 -8.81 -5.10 -0.01
C GLN A 134 -9.32 -6.51 0.42
N GLY A 135 -9.66 -6.67 1.70
CA GLY A 135 -10.33 -7.85 2.22
C GLY A 135 -9.41 -9.05 2.52
N PRO A 136 -10.00 -10.19 2.91
CA PRO A 136 -9.25 -11.35 3.41
C PRO A 136 -8.73 -12.29 2.32
N LEU A 137 -9.08 -12.06 1.05
CA LEU A 137 -8.73 -12.95 -0.05
C LEU A 137 -7.33 -12.64 -0.60
N MET A 138 -6.55 -13.69 -0.84
CA MET A 138 -5.23 -13.58 -1.44
C MET A 138 -5.32 -13.26 -2.94
N GLN A 139 -4.28 -12.61 -3.46
CA GLN A 139 -4.12 -12.31 -4.89
C GLN A 139 -2.94 -13.11 -5.45
N GLY A 140 -3.21 -14.31 -5.96
CA GLY A 140 -2.14 -15.24 -6.35
C GLY A 140 -1.29 -15.63 -5.15
N ASN A 141 0.03 -15.44 -5.26
CA ASN A 141 0.99 -15.76 -4.18
C ASN A 141 1.24 -14.58 -3.22
N TYR A 142 0.56 -13.44 -3.40
CA TYR A 142 0.66 -12.28 -2.52
C TYR A 142 -0.25 -12.41 -1.29
N PRO A 143 0.13 -11.83 -0.14
CA PRO A 143 -0.73 -11.81 1.05
C PRO A 143 -2.06 -11.11 0.74
N SER A 144 -3.11 -11.46 1.48
CA SER A 144 -4.36 -10.70 1.40
C SER A 144 -4.19 -9.31 2.00
N GLY A 145 -5.07 -8.38 1.62
CA GLY A 145 -5.04 -7.04 2.20
C GLY A 145 -5.22 -7.03 3.71
N LEU A 146 -6.17 -7.83 4.23
CA LEU A 146 -6.38 -7.93 5.67
C LEU A 146 -5.13 -8.46 6.39
N GLU A 147 -4.43 -9.43 5.80
CA GLU A 147 -3.19 -9.96 6.37
C GLU A 147 -2.08 -8.91 6.41
N ARG A 148 -1.92 -8.13 5.33
CA ARG A 148 -0.97 -7.01 5.30
C ARG A 148 -1.33 -5.97 6.35
N ALA A 149 -2.60 -5.59 6.46
CA ALA A 149 -3.09 -4.62 7.43
C ALA A 149 -2.81 -5.05 8.88
N GLN A 150 -3.07 -6.32 9.21
CA GLN A 150 -2.75 -6.90 10.52
C GLN A 150 -1.25 -6.89 10.80
N THR A 151 -0.44 -7.18 9.79
CA THR A 151 1.02 -7.16 9.92
C THR A 151 1.54 -5.75 10.17
N VAL A 152 1.06 -4.75 9.42
CA VAL A 152 1.42 -3.34 9.61
C VAL A 152 1.01 -2.86 11.00
N ALA A 153 -0.23 -3.08 11.42
CA ALA A 153 -0.71 -2.66 12.74
C ALA A 153 0.12 -3.28 13.87
N ARG A 154 0.36 -4.60 13.80
CA ARG A 154 1.16 -5.33 14.80
C ARG A 154 2.59 -4.81 14.88
N CYS A 155 3.27 -4.66 13.74
CA CYS A 155 4.69 -4.26 13.72
C CYS A 155 4.90 -2.78 14.04
N ALA A 156 3.92 -1.91 13.72
CA ALA A 156 3.96 -0.51 14.13
C ALA A 156 3.57 -0.28 15.60
N GLY A 157 2.97 -1.27 16.27
CA GLY A 157 2.39 -1.10 17.61
C GLY A 157 1.15 -0.20 17.62
N VAL A 158 0.41 -0.15 16.50
CA VAL A 158 -0.80 0.68 16.35
C VAL A 158 -2.03 -0.18 16.64
N PRO A 159 -2.86 0.18 17.63
CA PRO A 159 -4.12 -0.53 17.86
C PRO A 159 -5.07 -0.27 16.68
N PHE A 160 -5.66 -1.33 16.15
CA PHE A 160 -6.61 -1.24 15.03
C PHE A 160 -7.74 -2.26 15.17
N ASP A 161 -8.99 -1.81 15.01
CA ASP A 161 -10.15 -2.70 15.01
C ASP A 161 -10.38 -3.29 13.61
N PHE A 162 -10.04 -4.56 13.46
CA PHE A 162 -10.25 -5.29 12.21
C PHE A 162 -11.68 -5.82 12.04
N THR A 163 -12.52 -5.72 13.07
CA THR A 163 -13.90 -6.26 13.07
C THR A 163 -14.71 -5.83 11.85
N PRO A 164 -14.66 -4.56 11.37
CA PRO A 164 -15.39 -4.13 10.17
C PRO A 164 -14.96 -4.82 8.87
N TYR A 165 -13.76 -5.38 8.83
CA TYR A 165 -13.15 -5.99 7.64
C TYR A 165 -13.24 -7.51 7.63
N LEU A 166 -13.69 -8.11 8.74
CA LEU A 166 -13.91 -9.54 8.83
C LEU A 166 -15.19 -9.95 8.07
N PRO A 167 -15.18 -11.12 7.43
CA PRO A 167 -16.38 -11.67 6.81
C PRO A 167 -17.44 -11.98 7.89
N ALA A 168 -18.63 -11.44 7.69
CA ALA A 168 -19.86 -11.81 8.38
C ALA A 168 -20.49 -13.04 7.72
N SER A 169 -21.05 -13.93 8.53
CA SER A 169 -21.72 -15.16 8.09
C SER A 169 -23.22 -15.16 8.34
N ALA A 170 -23.74 -14.13 9.03
CA ALA A 170 -25.15 -13.95 9.27
C ALA A 170 -25.63 -12.57 8.79
N CYS A 171 -26.89 -12.49 8.37
CA CYS A 171 -27.59 -11.24 8.17
C CYS A 171 -28.51 -11.00 9.37
N ALA A 172 -28.28 -9.94 10.15
CA ALA A 172 -29.15 -9.56 11.24
C ALA A 172 -30.25 -8.61 10.72
N THR A 173 -31.50 -8.98 10.92
CA THR A 173 -32.70 -8.22 10.50
C THR A 173 -33.59 -7.89 11.70
N PRO A 174 -34.61 -7.01 11.56
CA PRO A 174 -35.55 -6.71 12.64
C PRO A 174 -36.37 -7.92 13.14
N ILE A 175 -36.45 -9.00 12.36
CA ILE A 175 -37.26 -10.19 12.69
C ILE A 175 -36.42 -11.43 13.03
N GLY A 176 -35.09 -11.29 13.12
CA GLY A 176 -34.17 -12.39 13.41
C GLY A 176 -32.92 -12.37 12.53
N ALA A 177 -32.11 -13.42 12.61
CA ALA A 177 -30.93 -13.59 11.79
C ALA A 177 -31.06 -14.79 10.85
N CYS A 178 -30.44 -14.71 9.68
CA CYS A 178 -30.30 -15.84 8.76
C CYS A 178 -28.84 -16.00 8.35
N HIS A 179 -28.48 -17.21 7.91
CA HIS A 179 -27.18 -17.45 7.32
C HIS A 179 -27.06 -16.81 5.94
N LEU A 180 -25.92 -16.18 5.69
CA LEU A 180 -25.59 -15.66 4.38
C LEU A 180 -25.14 -16.80 3.46
N ALA A 181 -25.62 -16.79 2.20
CA ALA A 181 -25.19 -17.76 1.19
C ALA A 181 -23.71 -17.61 0.81
N ALA A 182 -23.16 -16.41 0.97
CA ALA A 182 -21.74 -16.11 0.84
C ALA A 182 -21.34 -15.09 1.92
N PRO A 183 -20.13 -15.17 2.47
CA PRO A 183 -19.69 -14.19 3.45
C PRO A 183 -19.70 -12.77 2.89
N LEU A 184 -20.17 -11.81 3.69
CA LEU A 184 -20.19 -10.38 3.34
C LEU A 184 -19.26 -9.61 4.26
N PRO A 185 -18.73 -8.43 3.88
CA PRO A 185 -18.09 -7.55 4.84
C PRO A 185 -19.03 -7.28 6.02
N ARG A 186 -18.51 -7.29 7.26
CA ARG A 186 -19.33 -6.94 8.41
C ARG A 186 -19.90 -5.53 8.23
N ASN A 187 -21.15 -5.36 8.65
CA ASN A 187 -21.95 -4.14 8.47
C ASN A 187 -22.39 -3.85 7.02
N ALA A 188 -22.08 -4.70 6.04
CA ALA A 188 -22.65 -4.58 4.71
C ALA A 188 -24.17 -4.80 4.73
N ALA A 189 -24.88 -4.17 3.79
CA ALA A 189 -26.28 -4.46 3.56
C ALA A 189 -26.45 -5.92 3.11
N CYS A 190 -27.46 -6.58 3.66
CA CYS A 190 -27.82 -7.96 3.32
C CYS A 190 -29.33 -8.13 3.42
N PHE A 191 -29.84 -9.31 3.07
CA PHE A 191 -31.24 -9.64 3.28
C PHE A 191 -31.43 -11.09 3.73
N CYS A 192 -32.50 -11.33 4.47
CA CYS A 192 -32.98 -12.67 4.81
C CYS A 192 -34.22 -13.04 4.00
N PRO A 193 -34.29 -14.24 3.41
CA PRO A 193 -35.52 -14.75 2.81
C PRO A 193 -36.62 -14.87 3.86
N SER A 194 -37.85 -14.46 3.52
CA SER A 194 -39.05 -14.69 4.35
C SER A 194 -40.26 -15.02 3.47
N PRO A 195 -41.35 -15.59 4.03
CA PRO A 195 -42.56 -15.89 3.27
C PRO A 195 -43.20 -14.68 2.57
N THR A 196 -42.99 -13.47 3.11
CA THR A 196 -43.52 -12.21 2.56
C THR A 196 -42.51 -11.48 1.65
N GLY A 197 -41.35 -12.08 1.37
CA GLY A 197 -40.27 -11.48 0.59
C GLY A 197 -38.98 -11.27 1.39
N PRO A 198 -37.92 -10.72 0.77
CA PRO A 198 -36.65 -10.48 1.44
C PRO A 198 -36.77 -9.38 2.50
N VAL A 199 -36.18 -9.60 3.67
CA VAL A 199 -36.10 -8.61 4.75
C VAL A 199 -34.68 -8.08 4.84
N ASN A 200 -34.51 -6.78 4.63
CA ASN A 200 -33.21 -6.12 4.69
C ASN A 200 -32.62 -6.18 6.11
N GLY A 201 -31.31 -6.30 6.17
CA GLY A 201 -30.55 -6.35 7.40
C GLY A 201 -29.11 -5.90 7.21
N VAL A 202 -28.31 -6.21 8.22
CA VAL A 202 -26.91 -5.83 8.32
C VAL A 202 -26.09 -7.08 8.60
N ALA A 203 -25.02 -7.29 7.83
CA ALA A 203 -24.17 -8.47 7.97
C ALA A 203 -23.42 -8.45 9.31
N ARG A 204 -23.47 -9.55 10.07
CA ARG A 204 -22.83 -9.75 11.37
C ARG A 204 -21.97 -11.02 11.37
#